data_AF-K9Q1Y2-F1
#
_entry.id   AF-K9Q1Y2-F1
#
_cell.length_a   1.000
_cell.length_b   1.000
_cell.length_c   1.000
_cell.angle_alpha   90.00
_cell.angle_beta   90.00
_cell.angle_gamma   90.00
#
_symmetry.space_group_name_H-M   'P 1'
#
loop_
_entity.id
_entity.type
_entity.pdbx_description
1 polymer ?
#
loop_
_entity_poly.entity_id
_entity_poly.type
_entity_poly.pdbx_seq_one_letter_code
_entity_poly.pdbx_strand_id
1 'polypeptide(L)'
;MAFDIREHLGKLTPSKRRGFYHCPVCGSKNFGIQSLTGAYRCHSNQCDNADIREAIAPMETDGNTPESATRTVLPPKAKAKPVIIKDLPTLGALPEEREYPFKRRAGTKTITYYKYGDGHSVKRTDSKKGKDILPYHKPDLESGTGEVMGKGDRPWDAYRIDEALEFAAGKFVAVLEGEKCVEAMRWIGIPSITFNGSAWTAKDFSRAIAKLKGTIEGLIIIPDHDEPGYKKSDKLLENCAKHGFRVWCLTR
;
A
#
# COMPACT_ATOMS: atom_id res chain seq x y z
N MET A 1 -5.91 -35.52 -3.87
CA MET A 1 -4.56 -35.28 -4.43
C MET A 1 -4.53 -33.88 -5.04
N ALA A 2 -3.44 -33.13 -4.88
CA ALA A 2 -3.32 -31.81 -5.48
C ALA A 2 -3.06 -31.94 -6.99
N PHE A 3 -3.75 -31.16 -7.82
CA PHE A 3 -3.57 -31.17 -9.27
C PHE A 3 -2.19 -30.63 -9.64
N ASP A 4 -1.41 -31.40 -10.40
CA ASP A 4 -0.14 -30.96 -11.00
C ASP A 4 -0.23 -31.03 -12.53
N ILE A 5 -0.11 -29.88 -13.20
CA ILE A 5 -0.20 -29.80 -14.66
C ILE A 5 0.90 -30.61 -15.38
N ARG A 6 2.03 -30.86 -14.70
CA ARG A 6 3.16 -31.62 -15.26
C ARG A 6 2.80 -33.08 -15.54
N GLU A 7 1.82 -33.62 -14.81
CA GLU A 7 1.30 -34.97 -15.01
C GLU A 7 0.34 -35.07 -16.21
N HIS A 8 -0.05 -33.92 -16.78
CA HIS A 8 -1.01 -33.84 -17.88
C HIS A 8 -0.44 -33.22 -19.16
N LEU A 9 0.89 -33.05 -19.25
CA LEU A 9 1.54 -32.47 -20.44
C LEU A 9 1.26 -33.26 -21.73
N GLY A 10 1.04 -34.58 -21.63
CA GLY A 10 0.68 -35.42 -22.77
C GLY A 10 -0.69 -35.09 -23.40
N LYS A 11 -1.57 -34.38 -22.67
CA LYS A 11 -2.88 -33.92 -23.17
C LYS A 11 -2.80 -32.55 -23.87
N LEU A 12 -1.65 -31.87 -23.82
CA LEU A 12 -1.46 -30.54 -24.37
C LEU A 12 -0.71 -30.59 -25.70
N THR A 13 -1.14 -29.78 -26.68
CA THR A 13 -0.43 -29.65 -27.94
C THR A 13 0.78 -28.72 -27.77
N PRO A 14 2.02 -29.18 -28.02
CA PRO A 14 3.22 -28.33 -27.92
C PRO A 14 3.18 -27.22 -28.97
N SER A 15 3.65 -26.03 -28.59
CA SER A 15 3.88 -24.93 -29.54
C SER A 15 5.31 -25.00 -30.11
N LYS A 16 5.63 -24.12 -31.08
CA LYS A 16 6.99 -23.98 -31.62
C LYS A 16 8.03 -23.56 -30.57
N ARG A 17 7.62 -22.97 -29.44
CA ARG A 17 8.52 -22.48 -28.39
C ARG A 17 8.61 -23.51 -27.27
N ARG A 18 9.83 -23.89 -26.89
CA ARG A 18 10.09 -24.83 -25.79
C ARG A 18 9.48 -24.33 -24.48
N GLY A 19 8.71 -25.20 -23.80
CA GLY A 19 7.99 -24.86 -22.57
C GLY A 19 6.66 -24.12 -22.79
N PHE A 20 6.23 -23.94 -24.04
CA PHE A 20 4.95 -23.35 -24.38
C PHE A 20 4.07 -24.32 -25.16
N TYR A 21 2.78 -24.28 -24.88
CA TYR A 21 1.75 -25.14 -25.43
C TYR A 21 0.62 -24.30 -26.03
N HIS A 22 -0.32 -24.96 -26.68
CA HIS A 22 -1.60 -24.38 -27.02
C HIS A 22 -2.49 -24.36 -25.77
N CYS A 23 -3.10 -23.21 -25.48
CA CYS A 23 -4.03 -23.08 -24.37
C CYS A 23 -5.29 -23.91 -24.66
N PRO A 24 -5.71 -24.81 -23.76
CA PRO A 24 -6.88 -25.66 -23.99
C PRO A 24 -8.20 -24.88 -23.97
N VAL A 25 -8.23 -23.68 -23.36
CA VAL A 25 -9.43 -22.83 -23.27
C VAL A 25 -9.58 -21.93 -24.49
N CYS A 26 -8.50 -21.28 -24.94
CA CYS A 26 -8.57 -20.27 -26.00
C CYS A 26 -7.80 -20.60 -27.28
N GLY A 27 -7.14 -21.76 -27.35
CA GLY A 27 -6.35 -22.21 -28.51
C GLY A 27 -5.05 -21.43 -28.78
N SER A 28 -4.76 -20.38 -28.01
CA SER A 28 -3.59 -19.54 -28.26
C SER A 28 -2.26 -20.28 -27.98
N LYS A 29 -1.22 -19.97 -28.78
CA LYS A 29 0.07 -20.68 -28.75
C LYS A 29 1.02 -20.23 -27.63
N ASN A 30 0.62 -19.24 -26.82
CA ASN A 30 1.43 -18.66 -25.74
C ASN A 30 0.94 -19.13 -24.35
N PHE A 31 0.69 -20.44 -24.19
CA PHE A 31 0.42 -21.02 -22.88
C PHE A 31 1.73 -21.52 -22.26
N GLY A 32 2.23 -20.83 -21.25
CA GLY A 32 3.52 -21.14 -20.63
C GLY A 32 3.36 -22.06 -19.42
N ILE A 33 4.21 -23.09 -19.33
CA ILE A 33 4.29 -23.99 -18.17
C ILE A 33 5.73 -24.02 -17.67
N GLN A 34 5.94 -23.75 -16.38
CA GLN A 34 7.23 -23.79 -15.73
C GLN A 34 7.55 -25.22 -15.28
N SER A 35 8.58 -25.83 -15.87
CA SER A 35 8.94 -27.25 -15.66
C SER A 35 9.29 -27.60 -14.21
N LEU A 36 9.96 -26.68 -13.49
CA LEU A 36 10.42 -26.91 -12.12
C LEU A 36 9.30 -26.84 -11.08
N THR A 37 8.36 -25.90 -11.24
CA THR A 37 7.35 -25.58 -10.21
C THR A 37 5.94 -26.05 -10.56
N GLY A 38 5.69 -26.40 -11.83
CA GLY A 38 4.34 -26.68 -12.32
C GLY A 38 3.45 -25.44 -12.44
N ALA A 39 3.98 -24.23 -12.22
CA ALA A 39 3.23 -22.99 -12.41
C ALA A 39 2.93 -22.77 -13.90
N TYR A 40 1.70 -22.41 -14.23
CA TYR A 40 1.27 -22.19 -15.61
C TYR A 40 0.42 -20.93 -15.76
N ARG A 41 0.45 -20.33 -16.95
CA ARG A 41 -0.37 -19.16 -17.31
C ARG A 41 -0.58 -19.04 -18.81
N CYS A 42 -1.79 -18.67 -19.22
CA CYS A 42 -2.05 -18.20 -20.58
C CYS A 42 -1.63 -16.73 -20.74
N HIS A 43 -0.67 -16.45 -21.62
CA HIS A 43 -0.15 -15.09 -21.82
C HIS A 43 -0.91 -14.27 -22.87
N SER A 44 -1.76 -14.90 -23.70
CA SER A 44 -2.50 -14.20 -24.75
C SER A 44 -3.80 -13.60 -24.22
N ASN A 45 -4.71 -14.44 -23.71
CA ASN A 45 -6.06 -14.03 -23.33
C ASN A 45 -6.28 -14.01 -21.82
N GLN A 46 -5.23 -14.29 -21.02
CA GLN A 46 -5.30 -14.31 -19.55
C GLN A 46 -6.42 -15.21 -19.00
N CYS A 47 -6.66 -16.36 -19.65
CA CYS A 47 -7.63 -17.37 -19.18
C CYS A 47 -7.35 -17.76 -17.72
N ASP A 48 -8.42 -18.00 -16.96
CA ASP A 48 -8.31 -18.40 -15.56
C ASP A 48 -7.64 -19.77 -15.44
N ASN A 49 -6.84 -19.95 -14.40
CA ASN A 49 -6.19 -21.22 -14.14
C ASN A 49 -7.20 -22.32 -13.79
N ALA A 50 -8.35 -21.97 -13.21
CA ALA A 50 -9.44 -22.92 -12.95
C ALA A 50 -10.02 -23.49 -14.25
N ASP A 51 -10.31 -22.63 -15.24
CA ASP A 51 -10.84 -23.05 -16.54
C ASP A 51 -9.83 -23.90 -17.32
N ILE A 52 -8.55 -23.53 -17.25
CA ILE A 52 -7.46 -24.29 -17.86
C ILE A 52 -7.34 -25.67 -17.20
N ARG A 53 -7.46 -25.75 -15.86
CA ARG A 53 -7.44 -27.03 -15.14
C ARG A 53 -8.59 -27.93 -15.56
N GLU A 54 -9.80 -27.37 -15.59
CA GLU A 54 -11.02 -28.09 -15.96
C GLU A 54 -10.94 -28.64 -17.38
N ALA A 55 -10.40 -27.86 -18.33
CA ALA A 55 -10.22 -28.31 -19.70
C ALA A 55 -9.18 -29.45 -19.88
N ILE A 56 -8.23 -29.61 -18.93
CA ILE A 56 -7.15 -30.61 -19.00
C ILE A 56 -7.51 -31.89 -18.23
N ALA A 57 -8.12 -31.71 -17.06
CA ALA A 57 -8.54 -32.80 -16.19
C ALA A 57 -9.89 -32.42 -15.56
N PRO A 58 -10.99 -32.63 -16.31
CA PRO A 58 -12.33 -32.45 -15.79
C PRO A 58 -12.50 -33.32 -14.55
N MET A 59 -13.01 -32.77 -13.46
CA MET A 59 -13.38 -33.61 -12.33
C MET A 59 -14.74 -34.25 -12.62
N GLU A 60 -14.82 -35.58 -12.55
CA GLU A 60 -16.13 -36.23 -12.55
C GLU A 60 -16.88 -35.79 -11.29
N THR A 61 -17.94 -35.02 -11.49
CA THR A 61 -18.85 -34.60 -10.45
C THR A 61 -19.82 -35.76 -10.19
N ASP A 62 -19.49 -36.62 -9.23
CA ASP A 62 -20.55 -37.28 -8.48
C ASP A 62 -21.43 -36.15 -7.93
N GLY A 63 -22.75 -36.23 -8.14
CA GLY A 63 -23.76 -35.18 -7.92
C GLY A 63 -23.94 -34.68 -6.48
N ASN A 64 -22.87 -34.70 -5.69
CA ASN A 64 -22.74 -34.10 -4.38
C ASN A 64 -21.57 -33.10 -4.44
N THR A 65 -21.77 -31.98 -5.13
CA THR A 65 -20.90 -30.81 -4.97
C THR A 65 -20.90 -30.43 -3.49
N PRO A 66 -19.76 -30.48 -2.75
CA PRO A 66 -19.63 -29.55 -1.66
C PRO A 66 -19.65 -28.19 -2.33
N GLU A 67 -20.65 -27.38 -1.99
CA GLU A 67 -20.68 -25.96 -2.34
C GLU A 67 -19.25 -25.44 -2.23
N SER A 68 -18.76 -24.86 -3.34
CA SER A 68 -17.53 -24.07 -3.36
C SER A 68 -17.47 -23.37 -2.02
N ALA A 69 -16.48 -23.71 -1.19
CA ALA A 69 -16.34 -23.10 0.11
C ALA A 69 -16.27 -21.61 -0.17
N THR A 70 -17.42 -20.94 -0.04
CA THR A 70 -17.58 -19.51 -0.22
C THR A 70 -16.48 -19.00 0.66
N ARG A 71 -15.47 -18.35 0.05
CA ARG A 71 -14.52 -17.53 0.81
C ARG A 71 -15.41 -16.81 1.80
N THR A 72 -15.32 -17.18 3.07
CA THR A 72 -16.13 -16.56 4.10
C THR A 72 -15.76 -15.11 3.97
N VAL A 73 -16.67 -14.34 3.38
CA VAL A 73 -16.59 -12.90 3.42
C VAL A 73 -16.73 -12.69 4.91
N LEU A 74 -15.59 -12.53 5.59
CA LEU A 74 -15.57 -12.25 7.00
C LEU A 74 -16.58 -11.11 7.15
N PRO A 75 -17.60 -11.29 8.00
CA PRO A 75 -18.58 -10.24 8.20
C PRO A 75 -17.79 -8.96 8.45
N PRO A 76 -18.19 -7.82 7.84
CA PRO A 76 -17.48 -6.56 8.05
C PRO A 76 -17.29 -6.43 9.56
N LYS A 77 -16.02 -6.39 10.01
CA LYS A 77 -15.69 -6.35 11.43
C LYS A 77 -16.61 -5.32 12.07
N ALA A 78 -17.32 -5.72 13.12
CA ALA A 78 -18.21 -4.83 13.84
C ALA A 78 -17.46 -3.51 14.05
N LYS A 79 -18.07 -2.38 13.65
CA LYS A 79 -17.43 -1.07 13.80
C LYS A 79 -17.04 -0.94 15.27
N ALA A 80 -15.74 -0.88 15.55
CA ALA A 80 -15.25 -0.76 16.91
C ALA A 80 -15.93 0.46 17.56
N LYS A 81 -16.39 0.31 18.80
CA LYS A 81 -16.90 1.46 19.54
C LYS A 81 -15.77 2.49 19.66
N PRO A 82 -16.04 3.79 19.44
CA PRO A 82 -15.01 4.82 19.61
C PRO A 82 -14.44 4.75 21.03
N VAL A 83 -13.11 4.73 21.13
CA VAL A 83 -12.41 4.88 22.41
C VAL A 83 -12.27 6.37 22.67
N ILE A 84 -12.77 6.83 23.81
CA ILE A 84 -12.62 8.22 24.25
C ILE A 84 -11.30 8.33 25.01
N ILE A 85 -10.37 9.12 24.49
CA ILE A 85 -9.09 9.41 25.15
C ILE A 85 -9.25 10.73 25.90
N LYS A 86 -9.23 10.67 27.25
CA LYS A 86 -9.49 11.85 28.10
C LYS A 86 -8.30 12.80 28.20
N ASP A 87 -7.09 12.26 28.18
CA ASP A 87 -5.85 13.02 28.43
C ASP A 87 -5.05 13.24 27.15
N LEU A 88 -5.74 13.40 26.01
CA LEU A 88 -5.08 13.63 24.73
C LEU A 88 -4.44 15.03 24.72
N PRO A 89 -3.14 15.16 24.38
CA PRO A 89 -2.52 16.46 24.20
C PRO A 89 -3.25 17.29 23.14
N THR A 90 -3.13 18.62 23.24
CA THR A 90 -3.73 19.54 22.27
C THR A 90 -3.14 19.31 20.89
N LEU A 91 -3.98 18.88 19.95
CA LEU A 91 -3.62 18.72 18.54
C LEU A 91 -3.65 20.07 17.81
N GLY A 92 -2.82 20.20 16.78
CA GLY A 92 -2.95 21.28 15.80
C GLY A 92 -4.32 21.29 15.12
N ALA A 93 -4.64 22.39 14.43
CA ALA A 93 -5.92 22.55 13.73
C ALA A 93 -5.70 23.14 12.35
N LEU A 94 -6.15 22.43 11.32
CA LEU A 94 -6.11 22.89 9.93
C LEU A 94 -7.29 23.83 9.63
N PRO A 95 -7.11 24.78 8.70
CA PRO A 95 -8.19 25.62 8.21
C PRO A 95 -9.29 24.79 7.53
N GLU A 96 -10.49 25.38 7.44
CA GLU A 96 -11.63 24.72 6.81
C GLU A 96 -11.36 24.43 5.32
N GLU A 97 -10.90 25.45 4.60
CA GLU A 97 -10.45 25.35 3.22
C GLU A 97 -9.05 24.74 3.15
N ARG A 98 -8.91 23.65 2.38
CA ARG A 98 -7.64 22.93 2.25
C ARG A 98 -7.58 22.17 0.94
N GLU A 99 -6.37 22.04 0.39
CA GLU A 99 -6.15 21.27 -0.82
C GLU A 99 -6.08 19.76 -0.53
N TYR A 100 -6.76 18.97 -1.35
CA TYR A 100 -6.73 17.52 -1.29
C TYR A 100 -5.93 16.91 -2.45
N PRO A 101 -5.36 15.71 -2.26
CA PRO A 101 -4.69 14.98 -3.33
C PRO A 101 -5.54 14.85 -4.57
N PHE A 102 -4.92 15.08 -5.72
CA PHE A 102 -5.58 14.88 -7.00
C PHE A 102 -6.00 13.41 -7.17
N LYS A 103 -7.28 13.20 -7.47
CA LYS A 103 -7.90 11.89 -7.69
C LYS A 103 -8.48 11.84 -9.09
N ARG A 104 -8.16 10.78 -9.84
CA ARG A 104 -8.78 10.50 -11.14
C ARG A 104 -9.28 9.06 -11.22
N ARG A 105 -10.39 8.87 -11.93
CA ARG A 105 -10.89 7.53 -12.28
C ARG A 105 -10.33 7.11 -13.63
N ALA A 106 -9.91 5.85 -13.73
CA ALA A 106 -9.45 5.22 -14.96
C ALA A 106 -10.12 3.83 -15.06
N GLY A 107 -11.28 3.78 -15.74
CA GLY A 107 -12.15 2.60 -15.70
C GLY A 107 -12.57 2.27 -14.27
N THR A 108 -12.34 1.03 -13.83
CA THR A 108 -12.65 0.58 -12.46
C THR A 108 -11.56 0.92 -11.44
N LYS A 109 -10.53 1.66 -11.82
CA LYS A 109 -9.41 2.02 -10.95
C LYS A 109 -9.54 3.47 -10.47
N THR A 110 -9.19 3.72 -9.22
CA THR A 110 -9.03 5.08 -8.68
C THR A 110 -7.55 5.35 -8.48
N ILE A 111 -7.05 6.43 -9.10
CA ILE A 111 -5.66 6.85 -8.99
C ILE A 111 -5.60 8.12 -8.13
N THR A 112 -4.79 8.11 -7.09
CA THR A 112 -4.55 9.24 -6.18
C THR A 112 -3.07 9.59 -6.21
N TYR A 113 -2.75 10.88 -6.29
CA TYR A 113 -1.37 11.37 -6.26
C TYR A 113 -1.12 12.16 -4.96
N TYR A 114 -0.29 11.61 -4.08
CA TYR A 114 0.19 12.29 -2.88
C TYR A 114 1.48 13.03 -3.21
N LYS A 115 1.42 14.36 -3.26
CA LYS A 115 2.59 15.19 -3.55
C LYS A 115 3.37 15.43 -2.27
N TYR A 116 4.66 15.15 -2.33
CA TYR A 116 5.63 15.52 -1.32
C TYR A 116 6.39 16.76 -1.81
N GLY A 117 7.11 17.41 -0.91
CA GLY A 117 8.05 18.47 -1.27
C GLY A 117 9.12 18.00 -2.27
N ASP A 118 9.80 18.97 -2.88
CA ASP A 118 10.98 18.75 -3.73
C ASP A 118 10.75 17.85 -4.96
N GLY A 119 9.52 17.78 -5.46
CA GLY A 119 9.21 17.00 -6.66
C GLY A 119 9.13 15.48 -6.42
N HIS A 120 8.94 15.06 -5.18
CA HIS A 120 8.61 13.68 -4.83
C HIS A 120 7.08 13.47 -4.86
N SER A 121 6.62 12.29 -5.30
CA SER A 121 5.20 11.96 -5.27
C SER A 121 4.94 10.46 -5.11
N VAL A 122 3.86 10.10 -4.42
CA VAL A 122 3.39 8.71 -4.34
C VAL A 122 2.11 8.58 -5.14
N LYS A 123 2.12 7.69 -6.13
CA LYS A 123 0.93 7.31 -6.89
C LYS A 123 0.31 6.06 -6.28
N ARG A 124 -0.90 6.20 -5.79
CA ARG A 124 -1.73 5.08 -5.33
C ARG A 124 -2.78 4.74 -6.37
N THR A 125 -2.88 3.47 -6.74
CA THR A 125 -3.93 2.95 -7.61
C THR A 125 -4.74 1.92 -6.84
N ASP A 126 -6.00 2.24 -6.52
CA ASP A 126 -6.94 1.30 -5.92
C ASP A 126 -7.77 0.63 -7.02
N SER A 127 -7.90 -0.69 -6.95
CA SER A 127 -8.65 -1.53 -7.88
C SER A 127 -9.38 -2.66 -7.15
N LYS A 128 -10.25 -3.40 -7.85
CA LYS A 128 -10.89 -4.61 -7.30
C LYS A 128 -9.87 -5.69 -6.88
N LYS A 129 -8.69 -5.74 -7.50
CA LYS A 129 -7.65 -6.74 -7.21
C LYS A 129 -6.73 -6.34 -6.05
N GLY A 130 -6.88 -5.12 -5.51
CA GLY A 130 -6.01 -4.57 -4.46
C GLY A 130 -5.50 -3.17 -4.80
N LYS A 131 -4.42 -2.80 -4.11
CA LYS A 131 -3.80 -1.47 -4.20
C LYS A 131 -2.36 -1.58 -4.69
N ASP A 132 -1.99 -0.71 -5.63
CA ASP A 132 -0.59 -0.47 -6.02
C ASP A 132 -0.16 0.89 -5.46
N ILE A 133 1.02 0.95 -4.84
CA ILE A 133 1.58 2.18 -4.27
C ILE A 133 3.00 2.32 -4.82
N LEU A 134 3.21 3.33 -5.66
CA LEU A 134 4.45 3.51 -6.40
C LEU A 134 5.02 4.91 -6.12
N PRO A 135 6.27 5.02 -5.62
CA PRO A 135 6.94 6.30 -5.48
C PRO A 135 7.45 6.81 -6.83
N TYR A 136 7.51 8.12 -6.96
CA TYR A 136 8.05 8.86 -8.09
C TYR A 136 8.90 10.02 -7.57
N HIS A 137 9.90 10.42 -8.34
CA HIS A 137 10.71 11.60 -8.08
C HIS A 137 10.95 12.34 -9.40
N LYS A 138 11.19 13.65 -9.32
CA LYS A 138 11.78 14.40 -10.42
C LYS A 138 13.32 14.29 -10.34
N PRO A 139 14.01 13.88 -11.41
CA PRO A 139 15.46 14.02 -11.48
C PRO A 139 15.82 15.51 -11.43
N ASP A 140 17.04 15.84 -11.00
CA ASP A 140 17.47 17.25 -10.91
C ASP A 140 17.26 17.97 -12.24
N LEU A 141 16.87 19.25 -12.13
CA LEU A 141 16.43 20.11 -13.25
C LEU A 141 17.43 20.17 -14.41
N GLU A 142 18.70 19.85 -14.19
CA GLU A 142 19.75 19.80 -15.22
C GLU A 142 19.71 18.56 -16.12
N SER A 143 19.04 17.47 -15.71
CA SER A 143 19.23 16.13 -16.31
C SER A 143 17.98 15.47 -16.90
N GLY A 144 16.78 16.01 -16.70
CA GLY A 144 15.60 15.47 -17.39
C GLY A 144 14.27 16.13 -17.07
N THR A 145 13.43 16.26 -18.10
CA THR A 145 12.03 16.65 -17.94
C THR A 145 11.16 15.40 -17.74
N GLY A 146 10.68 15.15 -16.51
CA GLY A 146 9.68 14.10 -16.25
C GLY A 146 9.70 13.54 -14.83
N GLU A 147 8.60 12.88 -14.42
CA GLU A 147 8.57 12.07 -13.20
C GLU A 147 9.15 10.68 -13.48
N VAL A 148 10.17 10.28 -12.72
CA VAL A 148 10.79 8.95 -12.80
C VAL A 148 10.24 8.08 -11.68
N MET A 149 9.82 6.86 -12.03
CA MET A 149 9.34 5.89 -11.05
C MET A 149 10.49 5.41 -10.16
N GLY A 150 10.30 5.49 -8.86
CA GLY A 150 11.31 5.19 -7.85
C GLY A 150 11.46 6.35 -6.86
N LYS A 151 12.23 6.10 -5.79
CA LYS A 151 12.49 7.12 -4.77
C LYS A 151 13.45 8.22 -5.20
N GLY A 152 14.36 7.90 -6.12
CA GLY A 152 15.54 8.71 -6.35
C GLY A 152 16.49 8.67 -5.15
N ASP A 153 17.57 9.44 -5.25
CA ASP A 153 18.62 9.49 -4.23
C ASP A 153 18.41 10.60 -3.20
N ARG A 154 17.50 11.54 -3.51
CA ARG A 154 17.19 12.68 -2.65
C ARG A 154 16.36 12.23 -1.44
N PRO A 155 16.57 12.84 -0.26
CA PRO A 155 15.80 12.51 0.93
C PRO A 155 14.33 12.91 0.77
N TRP A 156 13.43 12.10 1.36
CA TRP A 156 12.00 12.36 1.37
C TRP A 156 11.57 12.93 2.70
N ASP A 157 10.90 14.07 2.74
CA ASP A 157 10.24 14.49 3.97
C ASP A 157 9.01 13.62 4.28
N ALA A 158 8.52 13.77 5.51
CA ALA A 158 7.22 13.22 5.86
C ALA A 158 6.14 13.90 5.01
N TYR A 159 5.15 13.13 4.58
CA TYR A 159 4.00 13.65 3.85
C TYR A 159 3.29 14.70 4.71
N ARG A 160 2.98 15.87 4.13
CA ARG A 160 2.31 16.99 4.81
C ARG A 160 3.08 17.59 6.00
N ILE A 161 4.42 17.45 6.01
CA ILE A 161 5.25 18.07 7.04
C ILE A 161 5.10 19.60 7.09
N ASP A 162 4.85 20.25 5.96
CA ASP A 162 4.71 21.71 5.89
C ASP A 162 3.45 22.17 6.65
N GLU A 163 2.33 21.47 6.49
CA GLU A 163 1.11 21.74 7.25
C GLU A 163 1.29 21.51 8.75
N ALA A 164 2.11 20.54 9.14
CA ALA A 164 2.45 20.31 10.54
C ALA A 164 3.26 21.48 11.12
N LEU A 165 4.20 22.04 10.35
CA LEU A 165 4.98 23.20 10.77
C LEU A 165 4.13 24.47 10.87
N GLU A 166 3.20 24.66 9.94
CA GLU A 166 2.36 25.87 9.86
C GLU A 166 1.22 25.87 10.89
N PHE A 167 0.51 24.75 11.05
CA PHE A 167 -0.77 24.71 11.77
C PHE A 167 -0.72 24.00 13.13
N ALA A 168 0.45 23.55 13.58
CA ALA A 168 0.63 22.88 14.87
C ALA A 168 1.72 23.47 15.75
N ALA A 169 2.06 24.76 15.56
CA ALA A 169 3.00 25.46 16.42
C ALA A 169 2.60 25.34 17.91
N GLY A 170 3.55 24.87 18.74
CA GLY A 170 3.32 24.62 20.17
C GLY A 170 2.27 23.55 20.49
N LYS A 171 1.89 22.71 19.52
CA LYS A 171 0.86 21.66 19.66
C LYS A 171 1.39 20.32 19.17
N PHE A 172 0.59 19.26 19.32
CA PHE A 172 0.92 17.93 18.82
C PHE A 172 0.45 17.69 17.38
N VAL A 173 1.18 16.85 16.67
CA VAL A 173 0.86 16.39 15.30
C VAL A 173 0.69 14.88 15.28
N ALA A 174 -0.33 14.37 14.60
CA ALA A 174 -0.56 12.93 14.51
C ALA A 174 0.34 12.27 13.45
N VAL A 175 0.83 11.07 13.74
CA VAL A 175 1.63 10.24 12.83
C VAL A 175 0.87 8.97 12.53
N LEU A 176 0.60 8.72 11.26
CA LEU A 176 -0.14 7.54 10.78
C LEU A 176 0.71 6.73 9.79
N GLU A 177 0.33 5.49 9.51
CA GLU A 177 1.13 4.58 8.67
C GLU A 177 1.06 4.81 7.17
N GLY A 178 0.06 5.56 6.68
CA GLY A 178 -0.08 5.78 5.26
C GLY A 178 -0.82 7.07 4.91
N GLU A 179 -0.63 7.52 3.67
CA GLU A 179 -1.07 8.83 3.18
C GLU A 179 -2.59 8.92 3.19
N LYS A 180 -3.28 7.79 2.93
CA LYS A 180 -4.75 7.71 3.01
C LYS A 180 -5.26 7.98 4.44
N CYS A 181 -4.55 7.53 5.46
CA CYS A 181 -4.91 7.75 6.86
C CYS A 181 -4.66 9.21 7.26
N VAL A 182 -3.56 9.81 6.77
CA VAL A 182 -3.30 11.26 6.88
C VAL A 182 -4.45 12.06 6.27
N GLU A 183 -4.89 11.74 5.05
CA GLU A 183 -6.01 12.45 4.44
C GLU A 183 -7.33 12.30 5.21
N ALA A 184 -7.55 11.18 5.90
CA ALA A 184 -8.72 10.99 6.76
C ALA A 184 -8.67 11.89 8.01
N MET A 185 -7.48 12.08 8.61
CA MET A 185 -7.28 13.01 9.71
C MET A 185 -7.38 14.47 9.26
N ARG A 186 -6.82 14.77 8.08
CA ARG A 186 -6.95 16.10 7.46
C ARG A 186 -8.40 16.44 7.19
N TRP A 187 -9.24 15.49 6.77
CA TRP A 187 -10.67 15.70 6.55
C TRP A 187 -11.40 16.23 7.79
N ILE A 188 -10.96 15.82 8.99
CA ILE A 188 -11.54 16.26 10.27
C ILE A 188 -10.78 17.43 10.93
N GLY A 189 -9.89 18.11 10.20
CA GLY A 189 -9.20 19.29 10.75
C GLY A 189 -7.89 19.02 11.48
N ILE A 190 -7.38 17.78 11.50
CA ILE A 190 -6.19 17.46 12.29
C ILE A 190 -4.95 17.39 11.39
N PRO A 191 -3.91 18.21 11.62
CA PRO A 191 -2.65 18.10 10.91
C PRO A 191 -1.98 16.78 11.25
N SER A 192 -1.51 16.10 10.23
CA SER A 192 -1.02 14.73 10.34
C SER A 192 0.04 14.45 9.31
N ILE A 193 0.99 13.58 9.66
CA ILE A 193 2.09 13.20 8.79
C ILE A 193 2.20 11.68 8.64
N THR A 194 2.89 11.24 7.59
CA THR A 194 3.30 9.85 7.41
C THR A 194 4.61 9.77 6.64
N PHE A 195 5.31 8.65 6.74
CA PHE A 195 6.47 8.38 5.92
C PHE A 195 6.07 7.48 4.75
N ASN A 196 6.67 7.67 3.58
CA ASN A 196 6.43 6.77 2.46
C ASN A 196 6.79 5.32 2.86
N GLY A 197 6.23 4.32 2.18
CA GLY A 197 6.24 2.93 2.64
C GLY A 197 7.63 2.30 2.94
N SER A 198 8.73 2.92 2.50
CA SER A 198 10.09 2.47 2.84
C SER A 198 10.97 3.57 3.45
N ALA A 199 10.39 4.70 3.85
CA ALA A 199 11.03 5.77 4.62
C ALA A 199 10.73 5.68 6.13
N TRP A 200 10.32 4.49 6.60
CA TRP A 200 10.15 4.18 8.03
C TRP A 200 11.49 3.75 8.65
N THR A 201 12.51 4.60 8.52
CA THR A 201 13.87 4.34 9.03
C THR A 201 14.29 5.39 10.06
N ALA A 202 15.27 5.06 10.91
CA ALA A 202 15.80 5.99 11.90
C ALA A 202 16.36 7.29 11.28
N LYS A 203 16.96 7.20 10.08
CA LYS A 203 17.47 8.37 9.34
C LYS A 203 16.33 9.30 8.93
N ASP A 204 15.22 8.74 8.48
CA ASP A 204 14.05 9.50 8.04
C ASP A 204 13.33 10.14 9.23
N PHE A 205 13.18 9.39 10.33
CA PHE A 205 12.63 9.92 11.58
C PHE A 205 13.49 11.07 12.11
N SER A 206 14.81 10.91 12.13
CA SER A 206 15.72 11.94 12.63
C SER A 206 15.63 13.22 11.81
N ARG A 207 15.51 13.11 10.48
CA ARG A 207 15.30 14.26 9.59
C ARG A 207 13.98 14.97 9.87
N ALA A 208 12.88 14.22 9.98
CA ALA A 208 11.57 14.80 10.27
C ALA A 208 11.54 15.47 11.66
N ILE A 209 12.10 14.82 12.68
CA ILE A 209 12.21 15.38 14.03
C ILE A 209 13.05 16.66 14.02
N ALA A 210 14.18 16.69 13.30
CA ALA A 210 15.01 17.89 13.21
C ALA A 210 14.26 19.09 12.63
N LYS A 211 13.31 18.87 11.71
CA LYS A 211 12.46 19.93 11.15
C LYS A 211 11.33 20.35 12.10
N LEU A 212 10.70 19.38 12.76
CA LEU A 212 9.52 19.62 13.60
C LEU A 212 9.86 20.16 14.99
N LYS A 213 10.99 19.71 15.55
CA LYS A 213 11.43 20.06 16.90
C LYS A 213 11.77 21.56 16.97
N GLY A 214 11.20 22.24 17.96
CA GLY A 214 11.30 23.69 18.13
C GLY A 214 10.11 24.46 17.58
N THR A 215 9.33 23.85 16.67
CA THR A 215 8.09 24.44 16.14
C THR A 215 6.88 23.82 16.82
N ILE A 216 6.78 22.49 16.82
CA ILE A 216 5.66 21.76 17.43
C ILE A 216 6.05 21.20 18.81
N GLU A 217 5.06 20.88 19.64
CA GLU A 217 5.28 20.36 20.99
C GLU A 217 5.72 18.89 20.99
N GLY A 218 5.16 18.08 20.09
CA GLY A 218 5.45 16.64 20.00
C GLY A 218 4.60 15.89 18.97
N LEU A 219 4.73 14.56 18.97
CA LEU A 219 4.01 13.67 18.06
C LEU A 219 3.01 12.77 18.78
N ILE A 220 1.90 12.44 18.14
CA ILE A 220 0.96 11.39 18.58
C ILE A 220 0.93 10.29 17.53
N ILE A 221 1.43 9.12 17.86
CA ILE A 221 1.47 7.97 16.95
C ILE A 221 0.13 7.23 17.03
N ILE A 222 -0.47 6.99 15.87
CA ILE A 222 -1.70 6.21 15.70
C ILE A 222 -1.38 5.02 14.78
N PRO A 223 -0.97 3.87 15.34
CA PRO A 223 -0.62 2.70 14.53
C PRO A 223 -1.84 2.04 13.90
N ASP A 224 -1.61 1.28 12.83
CA ASP A 224 -2.54 0.22 12.46
C ASP A 224 -2.56 -0.81 13.62
N HIS A 225 -3.74 -1.33 13.93
CA HIS A 225 -3.92 -2.27 15.04
C HIS A 225 -3.47 -3.69 14.67
N ASP A 226 -2.19 -3.81 14.30
CA ASP A 226 -1.49 -5.05 13.95
C ASP A 226 -0.01 -5.01 14.35
N GLU A 227 0.62 -6.19 14.32
CA GLU A 227 2.00 -6.38 14.74
C GLU A 227 3.03 -5.53 13.94
N PRO A 228 2.93 -5.42 12.59
CA PRO A 228 3.77 -4.50 11.84
C PRO A 228 3.63 -3.04 12.27
N GLY A 229 2.42 -2.58 12.57
CA GLY A 229 2.14 -1.21 12.98
C GLY A 229 2.75 -0.84 14.32
N TYR A 230 2.65 -1.75 15.29
CA TYR A 230 3.32 -1.59 16.58
C TYR A 230 4.84 -1.50 16.42
N LYS A 231 5.46 -2.38 15.62
CA LYS A 231 6.92 -2.35 15.37
C LYS A 231 7.41 -1.04 14.74
N LYS A 232 6.61 -0.43 13.87
CA LYS A 232 6.96 0.89 13.30
C LYS A 232 6.86 1.98 14.35
N SER A 233 5.83 1.91 15.19
CA SER A 233 5.60 2.87 16.28
C SER A 233 6.71 2.82 17.32
N ASP A 234 7.13 1.62 17.72
CA ASP A 234 8.25 1.43 18.66
C ASP A 234 9.54 2.07 18.14
N LYS A 235 9.87 1.87 16.85
CA LYS A 235 11.04 2.51 16.23
C LYS A 235 10.96 4.04 16.25
N LEU A 236 9.77 4.60 16.02
CA LEU A 236 9.58 6.05 16.06
C LEU A 236 9.65 6.58 17.49
N LEU A 237 9.08 5.86 18.47
CA LEU A 237 9.19 6.16 19.89
C LEU A 237 10.66 6.21 20.34
N GLU A 238 11.43 5.17 20.05
CA GLU A 238 12.86 5.10 20.34
C GLU A 238 13.62 6.27 19.70
N ASN A 239 13.29 6.63 18.46
CA ASN A 239 13.95 7.72 17.78
C ASN A 239 13.57 9.09 18.38
N CYS A 240 12.31 9.31 18.76
CA CYS A 240 11.89 10.51 19.48
C CYS A 240 12.60 10.64 20.83
N ALA A 241 12.73 9.54 21.57
CA ALA A 241 13.47 9.51 22.84
C ALA A 241 14.95 9.88 22.66
N LYS A 242 15.62 9.32 21.64
CA LYS A 242 17.03 9.67 21.31
C LYS A 242 17.22 11.15 21.01
N HIS A 243 16.23 11.79 20.40
CA HIS A 243 16.27 13.21 20.05
C HIS A 243 15.65 14.11 21.14
N GLY A 244 15.22 13.56 22.29
CA GLY A 244 14.55 14.33 23.33
C GLY A 244 13.31 15.07 22.81
N PHE A 245 12.54 14.42 21.94
CA PHE A 245 11.32 14.95 21.36
C PHE A 245 10.10 14.26 21.96
N ARG A 246 9.10 15.05 22.37
CA ARG A 246 7.93 14.51 23.06
C ARG A 246 7.10 13.69 22.08
N VAL A 247 6.67 12.53 22.56
CA VAL A 247 5.90 11.59 21.76
C VAL A 247 4.91 10.87 22.64
N TRP A 248 3.73 10.66 22.09
CA TRP A 248 2.64 9.87 22.67
C TRP A 248 2.27 8.77 21.68
N CYS A 249 1.93 7.58 22.16
CA CYS A 249 1.52 6.48 21.29
C CYS A 249 0.17 5.98 21.74
N LEU A 250 -0.80 5.95 20.82
CA LEU A 250 -2.12 5.38 21.06
C LEU A 250 -2.05 3.86 20.90
N THR A 251 -1.32 3.22 21.79
CA THR A 251 -1.25 1.76 21.90
C THR A 251 -1.90 1.36 23.21
N ARG A 252 -3.12 0.81 23.10
CA ARG A 252 -3.98 0.26 24.17
C ARG A 252 -4.86 1.29 24.85
#